data_AF-A0A956ET90-F1
#
_entry.id   AF-A0A956ET90-F1
#
_cell.length_a   1.000
_cell.length_b   1.000
_cell.length_c   1.000
_cell.angle_alpha   90.00
_cell.angle_beta   90.00
_cell.angle_gamma   90.00
#
_symmetry.space_group_name_H-M   'P 1'
#
loop_
_entity.id
_entity.type
_entity.pdbx_description
1 polymer ?
#
loop_
_entity_poly.entity_id
_entity_poly.type
_entity_poly.pdbx_seq_one_letter_code
_entity_poly.pdbx_strand_id
1 'polypeptide(L)'
;AASGVSAYFVKIETFDETLGALGRQAELPDGLRGYVDGLQTKPRAVYGGLPQHDRGSLPALRMNALPVLETPTRALRATLTKVPDRKEMGQALHDVFWRGAAVSSGRQVLALGSAEVLGKALDIEGSIEQCAINPAIEGAPTVERALIYEALARGLARDLPVQARIRDSGHRLIVTTERKDRPDNEHQARVRRLLRKAYGEDLTGQCPSKLGRGADGKSRRFAESVELSLEWRLGVLWLLFVPRTWVSALPPADQRKGQGDPASAWRKERWVNRRNEKWAAIIDAWAKAIAPQDHTEVSVLPAGLSERDLVGGRFVLSRTTAYSREAK
;
A
#
# COMPACT_ATOMS: atom_id res chain seq x y z
N ALA A 1 5.45 -42.02 1.92
CA ALA A 1 6.31 -41.37 0.91
C ALA A 1 5.40 -40.67 -0.09
N ALA A 2 5.23 -39.36 0.04
CA ALA A 2 5.97 -38.33 -0.69
C ALA A 2 5.29 -38.06 -2.05
N SER A 3 4.58 -36.95 -2.21
CA SER A 3 5.27 -35.72 -2.57
C SER A 3 4.56 -34.50 -2.00
N GLY A 4 5.26 -33.78 -1.11
CA GLY A 4 4.83 -32.52 -0.52
C GLY A 4 4.83 -31.41 -1.56
N VAL A 5 3.75 -31.33 -2.33
CA VAL A 5 3.51 -30.21 -3.25
C VAL A 5 2.42 -29.33 -2.63
N SER A 6 2.82 -28.17 -2.14
CA SER A 6 1.90 -27.11 -1.74
C SER A 6 1.56 -26.26 -2.96
N ALA A 7 0.29 -26.28 -3.37
CA ALA A 7 -0.20 -25.48 -4.49
C ALA A 7 -0.81 -24.15 -4.00
N TYR A 8 -0.39 -23.05 -4.61
CA TYR A 8 -0.90 -21.71 -4.32
C TYR A 8 -1.46 -21.07 -5.60
N PHE A 9 -2.62 -20.44 -5.51
CA PHE A 9 -3.18 -19.66 -6.61
C PHE A 9 -2.52 -18.28 -6.66
N VAL A 10 -1.63 -18.07 -7.63
CA VAL A 10 -1.12 -16.75 -7.99
C VAL A 10 -2.03 -16.19 -9.07
N LYS A 11 -2.56 -14.97 -8.86
CA LYS A 11 -3.33 -14.26 -9.88
C LYS A 11 -2.39 -13.39 -10.69
N ILE A 12 -2.40 -13.58 -12.00
CA ILE A 12 -1.40 -13.11 -12.97
C ILE A 12 -2.19 -12.72 -14.21
N GLU A 13 -1.88 -11.56 -14.79
CA GLU A 13 -2.69 -11.01 -15.89
C GLU A 13 -2.44 -11.76 -17.20
N THR A 14 -1.24 -12.32 -17.40
CA THR A 14 -0.89 -13.15 -18.57
C THR A 14 0.06 -14.31 -18.23
N PHE A 15 0.01 -15.37 -19.04
CA PHE A 15 0.85 -16.57 -18.91
C PHE A 15 2.36 -16.25 -19.02
N ASP A 16 2.71 -15.31 -19.90
CA ASP A 16 4.10 -14.95 -20.18
C ASP A 16 4.78 -14.22 -19.01
N GLU A 17 4.05 -13.36 -18.29
CA GLU A 17 4.57 -12.70 -17.08
C GLU A 17 4.90 -13.69 -15.97
N THR A 18 4.13 -14.77 -15.89
CA THR A 18 4.27 -15.83 -14.90
C THR A 18 5.49 -16.70 -15.18
N LEU A 19 5.63 -17.14 -16.43
CA LEU A 19 6.81 -17.88 -16.86
C LEU A 19 8.07 -17.01 -16.79
N GLY A 20 7.96 -15.72 -17.06
CA GLY A 20 9.06 -14.77 -16.86
C GLY A 20 9.48 -14.66 -15.39
N ALA A 21 8.51 -14.58 -14.47
CA ALA A 21 8.79 -14.52 -13.03
C ALA A 21 9.38 -15.84 -12.48
N LEU A 22 8.81 -16.98 -12.88
CA LEU A 22 9.31 -18.31 -12.52
C LEU A 22 10.68 -18.58 -13.13
N GLY A 23 10.88 -18.20 -14.39
CA GLY A 23 12.16 -18.28 -15.09
C GLY A 23 13.25 -17.56 -14.33
N ARG A 24 13.02 -16.31 -13.88
CA ARG A 24 14.00 -15.55 -13.09
C ARG A 24 14.42 -16.23 -11.78
N GLN A 25 13.53 -17.00 -11.16
CA GLN A 25 13.79 -17.68 -9.89
C GLN A 25 14.29 -19.12 -10.03
N ALA A 26 14.18 -19.72 -11.22
CA ALA A 26 14.70 -21.05 -11.48
C ALA A 26 16.23 -21.03 -11.51
N GLU A 27 16.86 -21.94 -10.76
CA GLU A 27 18.27 -22.27 -10.92
C GLU A 27 18.43 -23.04 -12.23
N LEU A 28 19.21 -22.48 -13.16
CA LEU A 28 19.52 -23.11 -14.43
C LEU A 28 21.01 -23.48 -14.46
N PRO A 29 21.38 -24.60 -15.10
CA PRO A 29 22.78 -24.94 -15.34
C PRO A 29 23.53 -23.84 -16.09
N ASP A 30 24.85 -23.76 -15.86
CA ASP A 30 25.72 -22.76 -16.48
C ASP A 30 25.62 -22.78 -18.02
N GLY A 31 25.51 -21.60 -18.62
CA GLY A 31 25.33 -21.41 -20.06
C GLY A 31 23.87 -21.48 -20.55
N LEU A 32 23.00 -22.23 -19.87
CA LEU A 32 21.60 -22.37 -20.26
C LEU A 32 20.79 -21.09 -19.97
N ARG A 33 21.16 -20.36 -18.91
CA ARG A 33 20.61 -19.04 -18.61
C ARG A 33 20.84 -18.05 -19.76
N GLY A 34 22.06 -18.00 -20.31
CA GLY A 34 22.38 -17.12 -21.43
C GLY A 34 21.60 -17.45 -22.71
N TYR A 35 21.36 -18.74 -22.97
CA TYR A 35 20.53 -19.17 -24.09
C TYR A 35 19.06 -18.76 -23.92
N VAL A 36 18.47 -19.00 -22.74
CA VAL A 36 17.08 -18.62 -22.43
C VAL A 36 16.87 -17.11 -22.44
N ASP A 37 17.81 -16.34 -21.87
CA ASP A 37 17.76 -14.88 -21.88
C ASP A 37 17.96 -14.33 -23.31
N GLY A 38 18.74 -15.02 -24.15
CA GLY A 38 18.93 -14.68 -25.56
C GLY A 38 17.69 -14.93 -26.45
N LEU A 39 16.79 -15.82 -26.03
CA LEU A 39 15.50 -16.07 -26.70
C LEU A 39 14.44 -15.02 -26.34
N GLN A 40 14.65 -14.24 -25.27
CA GLN A 40 13.72 -13.17 -24.92
C GLN A 40 13.75 -12.08 -25.98
N THR A 41 12.57 -11.69 -26.47
CA THR A 41 12.43 -10.52 -27.34
C THR A 41 13.10 -9.33 -26.68
N LYS A 42 14.09 -8.71 -27.34
CA LYS A 42 14.76 -7.50 -26.83
C LYS A 42 13.69 -6.52 -26.36
N PRO A 43 13.70 -6.10 -25.09
CA PRO A 43 12.68 -5.19 -24.58
C PRO A 43 12.63 -3.94 -25.46
N ARG A 44 11.46 -3.67 -26.05
CA ARG A 44 11.21 -2.42 -26.82
C ARG A 44 11.15 -1.18 -25.91
N ALA A 45 11.28 -1.35 -24.60
CA ALA A 45 11.36 -0.27 -23.64
C ALA A 45 12.83 0.08 -23.40
N VAL A 46 13.29 1.16 -24.02
CA VAL A 46 14.55 1.82 -23.65
C VAL A 46 14.32 2.56 -22.33
N TYR A 47 15.29 2.54 -21.42
CA TYR A 47 15.29 3.48 -20.30
C TYR A 47 15.31 4.89 -20.87
N GLY A 48 14.15 5.55 -20.90
CA GLY A 48 14.08 6.98 -21.19
C GLY A 48 14.81 7.71 -20.08
N GLY A 49 15.99 8.25 -20.37
CA GLY A 49 16.68 9.14 -19.44
C GLY A 49 15.78 10.31 -19.06
N LEU A 50 15.82 10.73 -17.80
CA LEU A 50 15.15 11.96 -17.39
C LEU A 50 15.78 13.15 -18.14
N PRO A 51 14.99 14.05 -18.75
CA PRO A 51 15.54 15.22 -19.43
C PRO A 51 16.34 16.11 -18.46
N GLN A 52 17.60 16.40 -18.80
CA GLN A 52 18.53 17.19 -17.97
C GLN A 52 18.41 18.71 -18.20
N HIS A 53 17.25 19.36 -18.07
CA HIS A 53 17.22 20.84 -18.16
C HIS A 53 16.17 21.50 -17.25
N ASP A 54 16.65 22.38 -16.37
CA ASP A 54 15.86 23.38 -15.64
C ASP A 54 15.66 24.64 -16.49
N ARG A 55 14.54 25.34 -16.23
CA ARG A 55 14.09 26.65 -16.77
C ARG A 55 13.00 26.59 -17.86
N GLY A 56 11.77 26.35 -17.43
CA GLY A 56 10.57 26.70 -18.18
C GLY A 56 9.30 26.58 -17.34
N SER A 57 8.37 27.54 -17.47
CA SER A 57 7.02 27.45 -16.92
C SER A 57 6.18 26.50 -17.80
N LEU A 58 5.97 25.27 -17.37
CA LEU A 58 5.33 24.21 -18.15
C LEU A 58 4.16 23.58 -17.39
N PRO A 59 3.15 23.02 -18.08
CA PRO A 59 2.18 22.15 -17.45
C PRO A 59 2.88 20.80 -17.20
N ALA A 60 3.51 20.65 -16.03
CA ALA A 60 4.06 19.36 -15.63
C ALA A 60 2.92 18.34 -15.50
N LEU A 61 2.98 17.24 -16.25
CA LEU A 61 2.10 16.09 -16.02
C LEU A 61 2.32 15.65 -14.58
N ARG A 62 1.34 15.90 -13.71
CA ARG A 62 1.40 15.53 -12.30
C ARG A 62 1.23 14.03 -12.20
N MET A 63 2.27 13.36 -11.72
CA MET A 63 2.22 11.93 -11.49
C MET A 63 1.66 11.60 -10.13
N ASN A 64 1.23 10.36 -9.99
CA ASN A 64 0.67 9.81 -8.76
C ASN A 64 1.77 9.14 -7.91
N ALA A 65 2.93 9.77 -7.85
CA ALA A 65 4.16 9.26 -7.23
C ALA A 65 4.80 10.36 -6.37
N LEU A 66 4.98 10.11 -5.08
CA LEU A 66 5.62 11.01 -4.12
C LEU A 66 6.97 10.42 -3.67
N PRO A 67 8.07 11.19 -3.62
CA PRO A 67 9.34 10.70 -3.12
C PRO A 67 9.25 10.42 -1.61
N VAL A 68 9.79 9.29 -1.20
CA VAL A 68 10.07 8.97 0.21
C VAL A 68 11.53 9.32 0.46
N LEU A 69 11.76 10.42 1.16
CA LEU A 69 13.08 10.98 1.45
C LEU A 69 13.77 10.25 2.61
N GLU A 70 13.00 9.87 3.63
CA GLU A 70 13.49 9.12 4.79
C GLU A 70 12.53 7.98 5.13
N THR A 71 13.10 6.86 5.58
CA THR A 71 12.37 5.70 6.11
C THR A 71 12.91 5.32 7.48
N PRO A 72 12.13 4.60 8.31
CA PRO A 72 12.66 3.98 9.52
C PRO A 72 13.88 3.09 9.22
N THR A 73 14.93 3.21 10.03
CA THR A 73 16.21 2.47 9.88
C THR A 73 16.46 1.44 10.99
N ARG A 74 15.54 1.35 11.95
CA ARG A 74 15.57 0.37 13.04
C ARG A 74 14.20 -0.29 13.16
N ALA A 75 14.19 -1.56 13.53
CA ALA A 75 12.98 -2.32 13.82
C ALA A 75 13.23 -3.30 14.98
N LEU A 76 12.16 -3.71 15.65
CA LEU A 76 12.16 -4.89 16.50
C LEU A 76 12.26 -6.14 15.63
N ARG A 77 12.97 -7.14 16.12
CA ARG A 77 13.14 -8.47 15.53
C ARG A 77 12.88 -9.51 16.60
N ALA A 78 12.09 -10.51 16.25
CA ALA A 78 11.82 -11.64 17.13
C ALA A 78 11.66 -12.93 16.32
N THR A 79 11.86 -14.07 16.98
CA THR A 79 11.59 -15.39 16.41
C THR A 79 10.35 -15.95 17.09
N LEU A 80 9.38 -16.43 16.31
CA LEU A 80 8.19 -17.09 16.80
C LEU A 80 8.46 -18.58 17.03
N THR A 81 7.76 -19.20 17.98
CA THR A 81 7.83 -20.65 18.24
C THR A 81 7.37 -21.49 17.04
N LYS A 82 6.46 -20.95 16.22
CA LYS A 82 5.95 -21.57 14.98
C LYS A 82 5.71 -20.52 13.90
N VAL A 83 5.63 -20.97 12.64
CA VAL A 83 5.22 -20.09 11.52
C VAL A 83 3.78 -19.61 11.78
N PRO A 84 3.52 -18.29 11.81
CA PRO A 84 2.21 -17.77 12.16
C PRO A 84 1.24 -17.91 10.99
N ASP A 85 -0.02 -18.26 11.29
CA ASP A 85 -1.10 -17.91 10.39
C ASP A 85 -1.33 -16.40 10.43
N ARG A 86 -1.51 -15.78 9.27
CA ARG A 86 -1.63 -14.31 9.17
C ARG A 86 -2.87 -13.79 9.87
N LYS A 87 -3.99 -14.50 9.78
CA LYS A 87 -5.25 -14.09 10.40
C LYS A 87 -5.13 -14.19 11.92
N GLU A 88 -4.53 -15.27 12.42
CA GLU A 88 -4.24 -15.45 13.85
C GLU A 88 -3.30 -14.34 14.37
N MET A 89 -2.19 -14.07 13.69
CA MET A 89 -1.27 -12.98 14.07
C MET A 89 -1.97 -11.63 14.07
N GLY A 90 -2.77 -11.34 13.04
CA GLY A 90 -3.55 -10.10 12.96
C GLY A 90 -4.56 -9.97 14.11
N GLN A 91 -5.21 -11.06 14.52
CA GLN A 91 -6.13 -11.08 15.66
C GLN A 91 -5.39 -10.87 16.98
N ALA A 92 -4.28 -11.57 17.20
CA ALA A 92 -3.47 -11.43 18.41
C ALA A 92 -2.95 -10.00 18.61
N LEU A 93 -2.49 -9.35 17.53
CA LEU A 93 -2.09 -7.94 17.56
C LEU A 93 -3.29 -7.01 17.82
N HIS A 94 -4.47 -7.33 17.28
CA HIS A 94 -5.68 -6.56 17.53
C HIS A 94 -6.09 -6.62 19.01
N ASP A 95 -6.02 -7.79 19.64
CA ASP A 95 -6.49 -8.02 21.01
C ASP A 95 -5.67 -7.28 22.07
N VAL A 96 -4.39 -7.01 21.78
CA VAL A 96 -3.52 -6.16 22.62
C VAL A 96 -3.52 -4.70 22.21
N PHE A 97 -4.41 -4.28 21.30
CA PHE A 97 -4.48 -2.92 20.75
C PHE A 97 -3.16 -2.44 20.11
N TRP A 98 -2.45 -3.33 19.40
CA TRP A 98 -1.18 -3.02 18.75
C TRP A 98 -1.25 -1.72 17.93
N ARG A 99 -0.39 -0.76 18.29
CA ARG A 99 -0.37 0.57 17.67
C ARG A 99 0.60 0.69 16.52
N GLY A 100 1.49 -0.27 16.33
CA GLY A 100 2.57 -0.23 15.36
C GLY A 100 2.27 -0.88 14.02
N ALA A 101 3.33 -1.32 13.34
CA ALA A 101 3.30 -2.24 12.20
C ALA A 101 4.10 -3.49 12.54
N ALA A 102 3.63 -4.66 12.12
CA ALA A 102 4.32 -5.92 12.34
C ALA A 102 4.07 -6.86 11.17
N VAL A 103 5.15 -7.45 10.66
CA VAL A 103 5.12 -8.39 9.53
C VAL A 103 5.97 -9.61 9.85
N SER A 104 5.66 -10.73 9.22
CA SER A 104 6.40 -11.98 9.41
C SER A 104 6.94 -12.54 8.09
N SER A 105 8.05 -13.26 8.19
CA SER A 105 8.60 -14.10 7.13
C SER A 105 9.06 -15.42 7.75
N GLY A 106 8.33 -16.50 7.48
CA GLY A 106 8.49 -17.75 8.23
C GLY A 106 8.25 -17.53 9.72
N ARG A 107 9.21 -17.91 10.57
CA ARG A 107 9.16 -17.68 12.02
C ARG A 107 9.67 -16.30 12.45
N GLN A 108 10.31 -15.55 11.55
CA GLN A 108 10.84 -14.24 11.89
C GLN A 108 9.72 -13.19 11.87
N VAL A 109 9.71 -12.30 12.85
CA VAL A 109 8.86 -11.11 12.90
C VAL A 109 9.75 -9.87 12.88
N LEU A 110 9.36 -8.88 12.06
CA LEU A 110 9.85 -7.52 12.18
C LEU A 110 8.71 -6.59 12.57
N ALA A 111 8.98 -5.64 13.46
CA ALA A 111 7.96 -4.72 13.95
C ALA A 111 8.49 -3.31 14.23
N LEU A 112 7.63 -2.31 14.05
CA LEU A 112 7.82 -0.94 14.52
C LEU A 112 6.76 -0.68 15.57
N GLY A 113 7.16 -0.54 16.82
CA GLY A 113 6.26 -0.44 17.97
C GLY A 113 6.96 -0.85 19.27
N SER A 114 6.18 -1.34 20.22
CA SER A 114 6.64 -1.65 21.56
C SER A 114 7.02 -3.12 21.70
N ALA A 115 8.24 -3.41 22.18
CA ALA A 115 8.66 -4.78 22.43
C ALA A 115 7.77 -5.47 23.47
N GLU A 116 7.39 -4.74 24.52
CA GLU A 116 6.54 -5.25 25.59
C GLU A 116 5.16 -5.67 25.07
N VAL A 117 4.50 -4.82 24.28
CA VAL A 117 3.17 -5.11 23.72
C VAL A 117 3.26 -6.23 22.67
N LEU A 118 4.34 -6.28 21.89
CA LEU A 118 4.58 -7.34 20.92
C LEU A 118 4.73 -8.71 21.60
N GLY A 119 5.48 -8.77 22.70
CA GLY A 119 5.67 -10.00 23.49
C GLY A 119 4.41 -10.47 24.21
N LYS A 120 3.46 -9.56 24.51
CA LYS A 120 2.12 -9.94 25.03
C LYS A 120 1.22 -10.55 23.96
N ALA A 121 1.41 -10.17 22.68
CA ALA A 121 0.58 -10.65 21.58
C ALA A 121 1.05 -11.98 21.00
N LEU A 122 2.37 -12.17 20.88
CA LEU A 122 2.94 -13.24 20.08
C LEU A 122 3.75 -14.21 20.94
N ASP A 123 3.71 -15.48 20.57
CA ASP A 123 4.50 -16.53 21.22
C ASP A 123 5.96 -16.49 20.71
N ILE A 124 6.80 -15.74 21.42
CA ILE A 124 8.20 -15.46 21.07
C ILE A 124 9.12 -16.53 21.66
N GLU A 125 10.01 -17.07 20.82
CA GLU A 125 11.17 -17.84 21.23
C GLU A 125 12.34 -16.90 21.54
N GLY A 126 12.79 -16.89 22.79
CA GLY A 126 13.89 -16.05 23.24
C GLY A 126 13.49 -14.59 23.47
N SER A 127 14.39 -13.65 23.16
CA SER A 127 14.21 -12.22 23.37
C SER A 127 13.80 -11.47 22.10
N ILE A 128 13.08 -10.37 22.27
CA ILE A 128 12.83 -9.38 21.22
C ILE A 128 14.02 -8.41 21.20
N GLU A 129 14.66 -8.27 20.05
CA GLU A 129 15.84 -7.42 19.88
C GLU A 129 15.56 -6.25 18.94
N GLN A 130 16.38 -5.19 19.03
CA GLN A 130 16.39 -4.16 18.00
C GLN A 130 17.41 -4.51 16.92
N CYS A 131 17.08 -4.23 15.68
CA CYS A 131 17.97 -4.44 14.55
C CYS A 131 17.93 -3.27 13.57
N ALA A 132 19.01 -3.12 12.79
CA ALA A 132 19.02 -2.20 11.66
C ALA A 132 18.21 -2.78 10.49
N ILE A 133 17.52 -1.90 9.78
CA ILE A 133 16.84 -2.17 8.50
C ILE A 133 17.22 -1.07 7.51
N ASN A 134 17.23 -1.40 6.22
CA ASN A 134 17.44 -0.39 5.17
C ASN A 134 16.47 -0.64 4.01
N PRO A 135 15.19 -0.31 4.18
CA PRO A 135 14.16 -0.65 3.21
C PRO A 135 14.15 0.26 1.98
N ALA A 136 14.90 1.37 2.00
CA ALA A 136 14.96 2.39 0.95
C ALA A 136 16.00 2.13 -0.15
N ILE A 137 16.67 0.96 -0.15
CA ILE A 137 17.62 0.58 -1.19
C ILE A 137 16.99 -0.32 -2.26
N GLU A 138 17.64 -0.34 -3.43
CA GLU A 138 17.37 -1.34 -4.44
C GLU A 138 17.64 -2.75 -3.89
N GLY A 139 16.78 -3.70 -4.20
CA GLY A 139 16.90 -5.07 -3.68
C GLY A 139 16.69 -5.26 -2.16
N ALA A 140 16.22 -4.25 -1.41
CA ALA A 140 15.95 -4.40 0.02
C ALA A 140 15.08 -5.64 0.33
N PRO A 141 15.33 -6.35 1.45
CA PRO A 141 14.57 -7.57 1.80
C PRO A 141 13.06 -7.34 1.77
N THR A 142 12.32 -8.30 1.20
CA THR A 142 10.86 -8.20 1.04
C THR A 142 10.14 -7.96 2.38
N VAL A 143 10.63 -8.55 3.47
CA VAL A 143 10.07 -8.37 4.81
C VAL A 143 10.25 -6.94 5.34
N GLU A 144 11.39 -6.29 5.06
CA GLU A 144 11.61 -4.89 5.44
C GLU A 144 10.73 -3.94 4.62
N ARG A 145 10.57 -4.21 3.32
CA ARG A 145 9.64 -3.48 2.45
C ARG A 145 8.20 -3.64 2.91
N ALA A 146 7.77 -4.85 3.25
CA ALA A 146 6.43 -5.11 3.78
C ALA A 146 6.20 -4.35 5.10
N LEU A 147 7.20 -4.31 5.99
CA LEU A 147 7.13 -3.58 7.25
C LEU A 147 6.90 -2.08 7.01
N ILE A 148 7.73 -1.44 6.18
CA ILE A 148 7.59 0.00 5.94
C ILE A 148 6.32 0.34 5.19
N TYR A 149 5.87 -0.56 4.32
CA TYR A 149 4.64 -0.34 3.59
C TYR A 149 3.44 -0.33 4.55
N GLU A 150 3.36 -1.33 5.44
CA GLU A 150 2.32 -1.37 6.47
C GLU A 150 2.40 -0.16 7.40
N ALA A 151 3.62 0.18 7.85
CA ALA A 151 3.88 1.29 8.76
C ALA A 151 3.45 2.63 8.17
N LEU A 152 3.78 2.89 6.89
CA LEU A 152 3.41 4.12 6.20
C LEU A 152 1.89 4.23 6.02
N ALA A 153 1.23 3.14 5.60
CA ALA A 153 -0.22 3.13 5.46
C ALA A 153 -0.94 3.39 6.80
N ARG A 154 -0.47 2.78 7.89
CA ARG A 154 -0.99 3.03 9.24
C ARG A 154 -0.69 4.45 9.72
N GLY A 155 0.51 4.96 9.46
CA GLY A 155 0.94 6.33 9.71
C GLY A 155 -0.03 7.34 9.12
N LEU A 156 -0.21 7.27 7.79
CA LEU A 156 -1.12 8.14 7.06
C LEU A 156 -2.56 8.06 7.59
N ALA A 157 -3.04 6.87 7.96
CA ALA A 157 -4.39 6.71 8.49
C ALA A 157 -4.62 7.30 9.90
N ARG A 158 -3.57 7.71 10.62
CA ARG A 158 -3.75 8.43 11.90
C ARG A 158 -4.11 9.89 11.68
N ASP A 159 -3.50 10.51 10.69
CA ASP A 159 -3.63 11.95 10.45
C ASP A 159 -4.69 12.27 9.38
N LEU A 160 -5.04 11.32 8.52
CA LEU A 160 -6.03 11.50 7.46
C LEU A 160 -7.41 10.96 7.86
N PRO A 161 -8.52 11.47 7.26
CA PRO A 161 -9.89 10.99 7.49
C PRO A 161 -10.16 9.66 6.78
N VAL A 162 -9.28 8.67 6.99
CA VAL A 162 -9.24 7.40 6.28
C VAL A 162 -8.97 6.25 7.25
N GLN A 163 -9.30 5.04 6.81
CA GLN A 163 -8.92 3.81 7.47
C GLN A 163 -7.90 3.07 6.60
N ALA A 164 -6.77 2.67 7.18
CA ALA A 164 -5.82 1.78 6.53
C ALA A 164 -6.39 0.35 6.46
N ARG A 165 -6.35 -0.24 5.26
CA ARG A 165 -6.65 -1.64 5.02
C ARG A 165 -5.41 -2.33 4.48
N ILE A 166 -4.78 -3.12 5.35
CA ILE A 166 -3.56 -3.87 5.06
C ILE A 166 -3.93 -5.20 4.39
N ARG A 167 -3.31 -5.48 3.24
CA ARG A 167 -3.52 -6.68 2.40
C ARG A 167 -2.23 -7.01 1.66
N ASP A 168 -2.08 -8.27 1.22
CA ASP A 168 -0.94 -8.70 0.38
C ASP A 168 -0.95 -8.08 -1.00
N SER A 169 -2.15 -7.89 -1.57
CA SER A 169 -2.34 -7.32 -2.89
C SER A 169 -2.21 -5.78 -2.92
N GLY A 170 -1.55 -5.18 -1.94
CA GLY A 170 -1.47 -3.73 -1.78
C GLY A 170 -2.37 -3.15 -0.68
N HIS A 171 -1.85 -2.15 0.02
CA HIS A 171 -2.53 -1.45 1.09
C HIS A 171 -3.41 -0.34 0.53
N ARG A 172 -4.51 -0.05 1.22
CA ARG A 172 -5.45 0.99 0.82
C ARG A 172 -5.76 1.92 1.96
N LEU A 173 -5.91 3.20 1.66
CA LEU A 173 -6.52 4.18 2.55
C LEU A 173 -7.94 4.43 2.07
N ILE A 174 -8.92 4.10 2.90
CA ILE A 174 -10.34 4.18 2.57
C ILE A 174 -10.96 5.34 3.36
N VAL A 175 -11.54 6.33 2.69
CA VAL A 175 -12.18 7.47 3.38
C VAL A 175 -13.27 6.96 4.34
N THR A 176 -13.21 7.42 5.59
CA THR A 176 -14.21 7.07 6.60
C THR A 176 -15.46 7.93 6.47
N THR A 177 -16.62 7.40 6.83
CA THR A 177 -17.83 8.23 6.98
C THR A 177 -17.65 9.14 8.20
N GLU A 178 -18.12 10.40 8.10
CA GLU A 178 -18.14 11.34 9.22
C GLU A 178 -18.95 10.75 10.39
N ARG A 179 -18.37 10.81 11.59
CA ARG A 179 -18.94 10.24 12.81
C ARG A 179 -19.28 11.36 13.80
N LYS A 180 -20.52 11.38 14.31
CA LYS A 180 -20.94 12.37 15.31
C LYS A 180 -20.25 12.16 16.66
N ASP A 181 -19.98 10.90 17.01
CA ASP A 181 -19.37 10.48 18.28
C ASP A 181 -17.85 10.64 18.31
N ARG A 182 -17.22 10.71 17.12
CA ARG A 182 -15.80 10.97 16.96
C ARG A 182 -15.59 11.85 15.74
N PRO A 183 -15.82 13.17 15.87
CA PRO A 183 -15.66 14.08 14.76
C PRO A 183 -14.19 14.14 14.31
N ASP A 184 -14.00 14.47 13.04
CA ASP A 184 -12.68 14.77 12.48
C ASP A 184 -12.03 15.91 13.29
N ASN A 185 -10.72 15.80 13.53
CA ASN A 185 -9.94 16.96 13.97
C ASN A 185 -9.84 18.01 12.84
N GLU A 186 -9.31 19.20 13.15
CA GLU A 186 -9.25 20.30 12.18
C GLU A 186 -8.52 19.91 10.88
N HIS A 187 -7.40 19.21 11.00
CA HIS A 187 -6.61 18.75 9.85
C HIS A 187 -7.39 17.73 9.00
N GLN A 188 -7.99 16.72 9.63
CA GLN A 188 -8.81 15.71 8.97
C GLN A 188 -10.01 16.35 8.25
N ALA A 189 -10.68 17.31 8.89
CA ALA A 189 -11.80 18.03 8.30
C ALA A 189 -11.35 18.86 7.07
N ARG A 190 -10.17 19.50 7.13
CA ARG A 190 -9.57 20.20 5.99
C ARG A 190 -9.29 19.24 4.83
N VAL A 191 -8.67 18.09 5.09
CA VAL A 191 -8.40 17.05 4.07
C VAL A 191 -9.70 16.54 3.47
N ARG A 192 -10.73 16.30 4.28
CA ARG A 192 -12.05 15.87 3.80
C ARG A 192 -12.68 16.90 2.85
N ARG A 193 -12.64 18.18 3.21
CA ARG A 193 -13.12 19.27 2.34
C ARG A 193 -12.34 19.34 1.02
N LEU A 194 -11.02 19.18 1.08
CA LEU A 194 -10.15 19.15 -0.09
C LEU A 194 -10.55 18.00 -1.04
N LEU A 195 -10.70 16.79 -0.52
CA LEU A 195 -11.11 15.62 -1.31
C LEU A 195 -12.53 15.81 -1.86
N ARG A 196 -13.50 16.26 -1.04
CA ARG A 196 -14.89 16.49 -1.49
C ARG A 196 -14.94 17.48 -2.64
N LYS A 197 -14.15 18.57 -2.58
CA LYS A 197 -14.03 19.56 -3.65
C LYS A 197 -13.48 18.95 -4.94
N ALA A 198 -12.42 18.13 -4.85
CA ALA A 198 -11.80 17.52 -6.03
C ALA A 198 -12.69 16.46 -6.70
N TYR A 199 -13.40 15.67 -5.91
CA TYR A 199 -14.33 14.66 -6.43
C TYR A 199 -15.64 15.29 -6.95
N GLY A 200 -16.06 16.44 -6.40
CA GLY A 200 -17.32 17.11 -6.77
C GLY A 200 -18.58 16.29 -6.44
N GLU A 201 -18.43 15.26 -5.61
CA GLU A 201 -19.45 14.27 -5.25
C GLU A 201 -19.17 13.78 -3.81
N ASP A 202 -20.10 13.00 -3.26
CA ASP A 202 -19.91 12.38 -1.95
C ASP A 202 -18.74 11.38 -1.95
N LEU A 203 -17.90 11.49 -0.91
CA LEU A 203 -16.75 10.61 -0.72
C LEU A 203 -17.13 9.25 -0.16
N THR A 204 -18.29 9.12 0.49
CA THR A 204 -18.80 7.87 1.05
C THR A 204 -20.30 7.81 0.89
N GLY A 205 -20.88 6.62 0.73
CA GLY A 205 -22.34 6.48 0.62
C GLY A 205 -22.79 5.06 0.38
N GLN A 206 -24.02 4.91 -0.11
CA GLN A 206 -24.58 3.65 -0.58
C GLN A 206 -24.44 3.56 -2.11
N CYS A 207 -24.14 2.37 -2.63
CA CYS A 207 -24.11 2.17 -4.07
C CYS A 207 -25.53 2.33 -4.64
N PRO A 208 -25.75 3.22 -5.64
CA PRO A 208 -27.09 3.53 -6.14
C PRO A 208 -27.62 2.52 -7.16
N SER A 209 -26.74 1.83 -7.90
CA SER A 209 -27.12 0.98 -9.03
C SER A 209 -27.36 -0.48 -8.62
N LYS A 210 -28.14 -1.22 -9.42
CA LYS A 210 -28.26 -2.69 -9.29
C LYS A 210 -26.90 -3.38 -9.34
N LEU A 211 -25.97 -2.82 -10.12
CA LEU A 211 -24.59 -3.29 -10.24
C LEU A 211 -23.82 -3.16 -8.91
N GLY A 212 -24.19 -2.25 -8.02
CA GLY A 212 -23.54 -2.10 -6.71
C GLY A 212 -24.14 -2.92 -5.56
N ARG A 213 -25.14 -3.77 -5.83
CA ARG A 213 -25.85 -4.54 -4.78
C ARG A 213 -25.21 -5.90 -4.51
N GLY A 214 -25.45 -6.43 -3.31
CA GLY A 214 -25.12 -7.80 -2.94
C GLY A 214 -26.04 -8.83 -3.61
N ALA A 215 -25.71 -10.12 -3.48
CA ALA A 215 -26.59 -11.19 -3.99
C ALA A 215 -27.93 -11.23 -3.22
N ASP A 216 -27.94 -10.73 -1.98
CA ASP A 216 -29.13 -10.48 -1.15
C ASP A 216 -29.95 -9.25 -1.59
N GLY A 217 -29.56 -8.55 -2.66
CA GLY A 217 -30.22 -7.36 -3.18
C GLY A 217 -30.01 -6.09 -2.34
N LYS A 218 -29.23 -6.16 -1.25
CA LYS A 218 -28.97 -4.99 -0.39
C LYS A 218 -27.93 -4.06 -1.01
N SER A 219 -28.11 -2.77 -0.82
CA SER A 219 -27.11 -1.77 -1.22
C SER A 219 -25.84 -1.92 -0.40
N ARG A 220 -24.70 -1.96 -1.08
CA ARG A 220 -23.38 -2.00 -0.46
C ARG A 220 -22.87 -0.58 -0.23
N ARG A 221 -22.00 -0.42 0.75
CA ARG A 221 -21.38 0.88 1.03
C ARG A 221 -20.22 1.12 0.09
N PHE A 222 -20.06 2.34 -0.40
CA PHE A 222 -18.86 2.78 -1.10
C PHE A 222 -18.12 3.84 -0.30
N ALA A 223 -16.83 3.95 -0.58
CA ALA A 223 -15.99 5.06 -0.16
C ALA A 223 -14.92 5.31 -1.22
N GLU A 224 -14.55 6.57 -1.42
CA GLU A 224 -13.36 6.90 -2.18
C GLU A 224 -12.13 6.48 -1.39
N SER A 225 -11.10 6.05 -2.12
CA SER A 225 -9.92 5.44 -1.54
C SER A 225 -8.71 5.71 -2.41
N VAL A 226 -7.54 5.44 -1.85
CA VAL A 226 -6.30 5.39 -2.61
C VAL A 226 -5.59 4.07 -2.31
N GLU A 227 -5.18 3.39 -3.36
CA GLU A 227 -4.30 2.23 -3.27
C GLU A 227 -2.86 2.72 -3.25
N LEU A 228 -2.08 2.27 -2.29
CA LEU A 228 -0.69 2.67 -2.17
C LEU A 228 0.19 1.62 -2.88
N SER A 229 1.44 1.94 -3.16
CA SER A 229 2.54 1.00 -3.34
C SER A 229 3.87 1.71 -3.16
N LEU A 230 4.92 0.96 -2.84
CA LEU A 230 6.27 1.47 -2.74
C LEU A 230 7.13 0.86 -3.85
N GLU A 231 7.76 1.73 -4.65
CA GLU A 231 8.60 1.31 -5.76
C GLU A 231 9.95 2.01 -5.72
N TRP A 232 11.03 1.24 -5.80
CA TRP A 232 12.36 1.80 -5.98
C TRP A 232 12.63 1.97 -7.48
N ARG A 233 12.84 3.22 -7.91
CA ARG A 233 13.13 3.57 -9.32
C ARG A 233 14.03 4.79 -9.36
N LEU A 234 15.04 4.75 -10.24
CA LEU A 234 15.94 5.88 -10.52
C LEU A 234 16.64 6.42 -9.27
N GLY A 235 17.13 5.52 -8.39
CA GLY A 235 17.82 5.94 -7.18
C GLY A 235 16.91 6.41 -6.03
N VAL A 236 15.59 6.40 -6.23
CA VAL A 236 14.61 6.97 -5.29
C VAL A 236 13.54 5.94 -4.95
N LEU A 237 13.13 5.93 -3.68
CA LEU A 237 11.94 5.21 -3.24
C LEU A 237 10.70 6.09 -3.46
N TRP A 238 9.75 5.59 -4.24
CA TRP A 238 8.52 6.29 -4.59
C TRP A 238 7.32 5.66 -3.88
N LEU A 239 6.52 6.50 -3.23
CA LEU A 239 5.16 6.18 -2.82
C LEU A 239 4.23 6.45 -3.99
N LEU A 240 3.81 5.39 -4.67
CA LEU A 240 2.73 5.46 -5.64
C LEU A 240 1.40 5.44 -4.92
N PHE A 241 0.45 6.22 -5.43
CA PHE A 241 -0.88 6.30 -4.88
C PHE A 241 -1.90 6.32 -6.03
N VAL A 242 -2.80 5.36 -6.11
CA VAL A 242 -3.76 5.22 -7.22
C VAL A 242 -5.17 5.44 -6.68
N PRO A 243 -5.83 6.57 -7.02
CA PRO A 243 -7.21 6.79 -6.62
C PRO A 243 -8.14 5.68 -7.13
N ARG A 244 -8.97 5.15 -6.24
CA ARG A 244 -9.95 4.08 -6.51
C ARG A 244 -11.23 4.34 -5.74
N THR A 245 -12.32 3.71 -6.17
CA THR A 245 -13.53 3.63 -5.33
C THR A 245 -13.58 2.26 -4.68
N TRP A 246 -13.57 2.24 -3.35
CA TRP A 246 -13.76 1.04 -2.55
C TRP A 246 -15.25 0.74 -2.37
N VAL A 247 -15.60 -0.54 -2.38
CA VAL A 247 -16.96 -1.02 -2.09
C VAL A 247 -16.85 -2.12 -1.03
N SER A 248 -17.73 -2.08 -0.03
CA SER A 248 -17.77 -3.06 1.07
C SER A 248 -17.87 -4.47 0.52
N ALA A 249 -17.11 -5.43 1.06
CA ALA A 249 -17.06 -6.79 0.51
C ALA A 249 -18.43 -7.49 0.53
N LEU A 250 -18.62 -8.45 -0.37
CA LEU A 250 -19.76 -9.37 -0.31
C LEU A 250 -19.62 -10.31 0.90
N PRO A 251 -20.73 -10.67 1.56
CA PRO A 251 -20.75 -11.77 2.53
C PRO A 251 -20.11 -13.04 1.92
N PRO A 252 -19.42 -13.89 2.71
CA PRO A 252 -18.79 -15.10 2.19
C PRO A 252 -19.74 -16.04 1.44
N ALA A 253 -21.01 -16.13 1.88
CA ALA A 253 -22.05 -16.95 1.24
C ALA A 253 -22.37 -16.48 -0.19
N ASP A 254 -22.16 -15.21 -0.49
CA ASP A 254 -22.49 -14.58 -1.78
C ASP A 254 -21.29 -14.55 -2.73
N GLN A 255 -20.09 -14.91 -2.26
CA GLN A 255 -18.89 -15.02 -3.09
C GLN A 255 -18.91 -16.34 -3.87
N ARG A 256 -19.70 -16.40 -4.95
CA ARG A 256 -19.65 -17.54 -5.87
C ARG A 256 -18.29 -17.58 -6.56
N LYS A 257 -17.58 -18.71 -6.43
CA LYS A 257 -16.29 -18.94 -7.11
C LYS A 257 -16.46 -18.70 -8.61
N GLY A 258 -15.68 -17.77 -9.17
CA GLY A 258 -15.66 -17.45 -10.60
C GLY A 258 -16.53 -16.28 -11.05
N GLN A 259 -17.47 -15.77 -10.23
CA GLN A 259 -18.17 -14.52 -10.57
C GLN A 259 -17.38 -13.29 -10.08
N GLY A 260 -17.16 -12.35 -10.99
CA GLY A 260 -16.56 -11.06 -10.65
C GLY A 260 -17.44 -10.24 -9.71
N ASP A 261 -16.85 -9.29 -8.98
CA ASP A 261 -17.60 -8.38 -8.11
C ASP A 261 -18.62 -7.57 -8.96
N PRO A 262 -19.94 -7.67 -8.69
CA PRO A 262 -20.96 -6.91 -9.43
C PRO A 262 -20.66 -5.41 -9.48
N ALA A 263 -20.08 -4.87 -8.39
CA ALA A 263 -19.76 -3.46 -8.28
C ALA A 263 -18.58 -3.04 -9.17
N SER A 264 -17.92 -3.98 -9.86
CA SER A 264 -16.87 -3.68 -10.83
C SER A 264 -17.39 -2.82 -11.99
N ALA A 265 -18.55 -3.15 -12.56
CA ALA A 265 -19.15 -2.38 -13.65
C ALA A 265 -19.51 -0.95 -13.20
N TRP A 266 -20.16 -0.83 -12.05
CA TRP A 266 -20.48 0.48 -11.46
C TRP A 266 -19.24 1.33 -11.16
N ARG A 267 -18.17 0.73 -10.63
CA ARG A 267 -16.90 1.44 -10.43
C ARG A 267 -16.33 1.92 -11.77
N LYS A 268 -16.34 1.09 -12.81
CA LYS A 268 -15.89 1.49 -14.14
C LYS A 268 -16.68 2.69 -14.66
N GLU A 269 -18.02 2.64 -14.61
CA GLU A 269 -18.88 3.76 -15.01
C GLU A 269 -18.56 5.06 -14.26
N ARG A 270 -18.34 4.97 -12.93
CA ARG A 270 -17.99 6.10 -12.08
C ARG A 270 -16.67 6.76 -12.48
N TRP A 271 -15.70 5.99 -12.96
CA TRP A 271 -14.38 6.50 -13.37
C TRP A 271 -14.30 6.89 -14.85
N VAL A 272 -15.05 6.24 -15.76
CA VAL A 272 -15.09 6.58 -17.19
C VAL A 272 -15.53 8.02 -17.42
N ASN A 273 -16.46 8.53 -16.61
CA ASN A 273 -16.97 9.90 -16.74
C ASN A 273 -16.01 10.97 -16.19
N ARG A 274 -14.89 10.59 -15.56
CA ARG A 274 -13.90 11.52 -15.01
C ARG A 274 -12.87 11.85 -16.09
N ARG A 275 -13.12 12.94 -16.82
CA ARG A 275 -12.17 13.53 -17.79
C ARG A 275 -10.82 13.85 -17.13
N ASN A 276 -9.78 14.04 -17.94
CA ASN A 276 -8.39 14.28 -17.50
C ASN A 276 -8.26 15.38 -16.43
N GLU A 277 -9.00 16.48 -16.53
CA GLU A 277 -8.98 17.57 -15.55
C GLU A 277 -9.47 17.12 -14.16
N LYS A 278 -10.58 16.36 -14.11
CA LYS A 278 -11.13 15.83 -12.85
C LYS A 278 -10.19 14.79 -12.26
N TRP A 279 -9.57 13.95 -13.09
CA TRP A 279 -8.55 13.00 -12.64
C TRP A 279 -7.32 13.72 -12.05
N ALA A 280 -6.81 14.74 -12.73
CA ALA A 280 -5.68 15.55 -12.25
C ALA A 280 -6.01 16.27 -10.93
N ALA A 281 -7.22 16.80 -10.77
CA ALA A 281 -7.67 17.41 -9.52
C ALA A 281 -7.73 16.40 -8.37
N ILE A 282 -8.18 15.17 -8.63
CA ILE A 282 -8.21 14.09 -7.64
C ILE A 282 -6.79 13.68 -7.22
N ILE A 283 -5.87 13.52 -8.19
CA ILE A 283 -4.46 13.23 -7.89
C ILE A 283 -3.85 14.34 -7.03
N ASP A 284 -4.05 15.61 -7.41
CA ASP A 284 -3.53 16.75 -6.67
C ASP A 284 -4.07 16.81 -5.23
N ALA A 285 -5.37 16.52 -5.05
CA ALA A 285 -5.99 16.48 -3.74
C ALA A 285 -5.41 15.37 -2.85
N TRP A 286 -5.18 14.17 -3.41
CA TRP A 286 -4.53 13.07 -2.68
C TRP A 286 -3.07 13.37 -2.40
N ALA A 287 -2.32 13.94 -3.34
CA ALA A 287 -0.93 14.36 -3.12
C ALA A 287 -0.84 15.36 -1.96
N LYS A 288 -1.70 16.39 -1.94
CA LYS A 288 -1.77 17.38 -0.86
C LYS A 288 -2.30 16.83 0.47
N ALA A 289 -3.09 15.77 0.43
CA ALA A 289 -3.53 15.07 1.63
C ALA A 289 -2.36 14.28 2.24
N ILE A 290 -1.64 13.50 1.42
CA ILE A 290 -0.55 12.61 1.85
C ILE A 290 0.71 13.41 2.21
N ALA A 291 1.07 14.40 1.40
CA ALA A 291 2.23 15.27 1.57
C ALA A 291 1.80 16.74 1.33
N PRO A 292 1.22 17.43 2.34
CA PRO A 292 0.77 18.82 2.20
C PRO A 292 1.90 19.78 1.82
N GLN A 293 3.14 19.45 2.15
CA GLN A 293 4.35 20.22 1.86
C GLN A 293 5.55 19.31 1.58
N ASP A 294 6.64 19.88 1.09
CA ASP A 294 7.91 19.16 1.09
C ASP A 294 8.40 18.93 2.51
N HIS A 295 9.08 17.80 2.74
CA HIS A 295 9.45 17.33 4.08
C HIS A 295 8.23 17.15 5.01
N THR A 296 7.16 16.53 4.50
CA THR A 296 6.05 16.08 5.35
C THR A 296 6.49 14.87 6.15
N GLU A 297 6.47 14.98 7.48
CA GLU A 297 6.71 13.85 8.37
C GLU A 297 5.45 12.99 8.55
N VAL A 298 5.60 11.68 8.49
CA VAL A 298 4.56 10.71 8.82
C VAL A 298 5.07 9.79 9.93
N SER A 299 4.48 9.94 11.12
CA SER A 299 4.87 9.16 12.30
C SER A 299 4.28 7.75 12.26
N VAL A 300 5.13 6.74 12.47
CA VAL A 300 4.71 5.33 12.52
C VAL A 300 3.90 5.01 13.78
N LEU A 301 4.10 5.77 14.86
CA LEU A 301 3.43 5.57 16.14
C LEU A 301 2.63 6.82 16.54
N PRO A 302 1.59 6.68 17.39
CA PRO A 302 0.86 7.82 17.92
C PRO A 302 1.76 8.77 18.71
N ALA A 303 1.46 10.07 18.66
CA ALA A 303 2.12 11.05 19.50
C ALA A 303 1.89 10.77 21.00
N GLY A 304 2.89 11.05 21.83
CA GLY A 304 2.81 10.88 23.28
C GLY A 304 2.89 9.43 23.78
N LEU A 305 3.13 8.46 22.88
CA LEU A 305 3.38 7.08 23.29
C LEU A 305 4.75 6.99 23.95
N SER A 306 4.77 6.67 25.25
CA SER A 306 5.99 6.50 26.05
C SER A 306 5.97 5.14 26.72
N GLU A 307 6.48 4.13 26.02
CA GLU A 307 6.62 2.76 26.52
C GLU A 307 8.11 2.40 26.57
N ARG A 308 8.49 1.47 27.46
CA ARG A 308 9.87 0.94 27.47
C ARG A 308 10.14 0.20 26.16
N ASP A 309 11.36 0.36 25.64
CA ASP A 309 11.83 -0.32 24.42
C ASP A 309 10.97 -0.05 23.17
N LEU A 310 10.41 1.16 23.08
CA LEU A 310 9.65 1.62 21.93
C LEU A 310 10.57 1.86 20.73
N VAL A 311 10.39 1.10 19.66
CA VAL A 311 11.04 1.34 18.38
C VAL A 311 10.06 2.06 17.47
N GLY A 312 10.14 3.37 17.51
CA GLY A 312 9.45 4.25 16.57
C GLY A 312 10.24 4.45 15.28
N GLY A 313 9.53 5.01 14.30
CA GLY A 313 10.12 5.52 13.08
C GLY A 313 9.27 6.63 12.51
N ARG A 314 9.85 7.40 11.61
CA ARG A 314 9.12 8.37 10.79
C ARG A 314 9.44 8.11 9.32
N PHE A 315 8.52 8.52 8.48
CA PHE A 315 8.80 8.75 7.07
C PHE A 315 8.89 10.24 6.82
N VAL A 316 9.70 10.64 5.85
CA VAL A 316 9.68 12.00 5.33
C VAL A 316 9.31 11.92 3.86
N LEU A 317 8.22 12.60 3.48
CA LEU A 317 7.70 12.62 2.11
C LEU A 317 7.93 14.01 1.49
N SER A 318 8.13 14.05 0.18
CA SER A 318 8.07 15.30 -0.59
C SER A 318 6.77 15.39 -1.38
N ARG A 319 6.28 16.61 -1.57
CA ARG A 319 5.10 16.90 -2.40
C ARG A 319 5.46 16.96 -3.88
N THR A 320 6.74 17.15 -4.19
CA THR A 320 7.25 17.24 -5.56
C THR A 320 7.14 15.87 -6.21
N THR A 321 6.15 15.69 -7.08
CA THR A 321 5.91 14.42 -7.76
C THR A 321 7.01 14.14 -8.79
N ALA A 322 7.13 12.89 -9.24
CA ALA A 322 7.77 12.62 -10.53
C ALA A 322 7.08 13.48 -11.62
N TYR A 323 7.84 14.02 -12.56
CA TYR A 323 7.32 14.80 -13.68
C TYR A 323 7.72 14.15 -15.00
N SER A 324 6.80 14.15 -15.96
CA SER A 324 7.09 13.83 -17.36
C SER A 324 6.95 15.10 -18.18
N ARG A 325 7.87 15.32 -19.12
CA ARG A 325 7.78 16.32 -20.18
C ARG A 325 7.63 15.58 -21.50
N GLU A 326 6.93 16.17 -22.47
CA GLU A 326 6.96 15.65 -23.84
C GLU A 326 8.41 15.54 -24.32
N ALA A 327 8.76 14.37 -24.85
CA ALA A 327 9.96 14.22 -25.65
C ALA A 327 9.73 15.02 -26.94
N LYS A 328 10.49 16.09 -27.15
CA LYS A 328 10.65 16.67 -28.49
C LYS A 328 11.62 15.82 -29.30
#